data_AF-A0A535XMC7-F1
#
_entry.id   AF-A0A535XMC7-F1
#
_cell.length_a   1.000
_cell.length_b   1.000
_cell.length_c   1.000
_cell.angle_alpha   90.00
_cell.angle_beta   90.00
_cell.angle_gamma   90.00
#
_symmetry.space_group_name_H-M   'P 1'
#
loop_
_entity.id
_entity.type
_entity.pdbx_description
1 polymer ?
#
loop_
_entity_poly.entity_id
_entity_poly.type
_entity_poly.pdbx_seq_one_letter_code
_entity_poly.pdbx_strand_id
1 'polypeptide(L)'
;MRGIRLPRWMYPGMHIKRWLVLAFVGITILGLGAAIFVVDLYRRFGADNIPIVFWLTGAPIERPIRAVIVGVIGLVLTGFGVWGLMRSVVSPFVARGDSVLEVLYTKRYLARGPRIVAIGGGTGLSTLLRGLKGYSANITAVVAVADDGGSSGRLRQQLGIVPPGDIRNCIAALADAEPLMTQLMQYRFPPGSGLDEHAFGNLFIAAMTAVTGDFEEAVRESNRVLAVRGQVLPATSVPLNLSARLASGKRLDGQVGIGHAEEPIERVFIEPPDVRANPEALERILEADMVVIGPGSLFSSVLPNLLISDIRDALSAAPGMRVYVCNVATQPGETGSYTAAEHLETLFEHIGEGLIDYVLINHNWHARQPEGWLGQPVQIDERRLEELPVVVIEEDLVDLANAHRHDPAKLAAALVRLQQEDRLERPRQRRLRRPAASAS
;
A
#
# COMPACT_ATOMS: atom_id res chain seq x y z
N MET A 1 42.05 9.80 1.53
CA MET A 1 42.09 8.59 2.38
C MET A 1 40.79 7.82 2.20
N ARG A 2 40.85 6.60 1.65
CA ARG A 2 39.67 5.73 1.49
C ARG A 2 39.25 5.26 2.88
N GLY A 3 38.15 5.80 3.40
CA GLY A 3 37.56 5.35 4.66
C GLY A 3 37.21 3.87 4.55
N ILE A 4 37.70 3.07 5.49
CA ILE A 4 37.38 1.66 5.62
C ILE A 4 35.85 1.56 5.76
N ARG A 5 35.18 1.11 4.70
CA ARG A 5 33.74 0.80 4.76
C ARG A 5 33.60 -0.41 5.67
N LEU A 6 33.23 -0.19 6.93
CA LEU A 6 32.89 -1.26 7.86
C LEU A 6 31.84 -2.17 7.18
N PRO A 7 32.03 -3.49 7.18
CA PRO A 7 31.09 -4.37 6.53
C PRO A 7 29.73 -4.26 7.26
N ARG A 8 28.68 -3.97 6.47
CA ARG A 8 27.35 -3.49 6.92
C ARG A 8 26.58 -4.43 7.86
N TRP A 9 27.13 -5.59 8.21
CA TRP A 9 26.55 -6.52 9.18
C TRP A 9 26.84 -6.13 10.65
N MET A 10 27.67 -5.10 10.87
CA MET A 10 27.97 -4.57 12.19
C MET A 10 26.93 -3.56 12.73
N TYR A 11 25.91 -3.18 11.96
CA TYR A 11 24.89 -2.24 12.43
C TYR A 11 24.05 -2.79 13.61
N PRO A 12 23.68 -1.96 14.61
CA PRO A 12 22.81 -2.37 15.72
C PRO A 12 21.40 -2.77 15.24
N GLY A 13 20.79 -3.81 15.83
CA GLY A 13 19.39 -4.23 15.52
C GLY A 13 19.22 -5.54 14.74
N MET A 14 20.32 -6.12 14.24
CA MET A 14 20.32 -7.48 13.68
C MET A 14 20.67 -8.49 14.77
N HIS A 15 19.68 -9.28 15.22
CA HIS A 15 19.86 -10.34 16.23
C HIS A 15 20.88 -11.44 15.83
N ILE A 16 21.40 -11.39 14.59
CA ILE A 16 22.46 -12.24 14.05
C ILE A 16 23.69 -12.25 14.96
N LYS A 17 24.03 -11.13 15.63
CA LYS A 17 25.18 -11.03 16.54
C LYS A 17 25.12 -12.06 17.66
N ARG A 18 23.94 -12.30 18.25
CA ARG A 18 23.78 -13.25 19.36
C ARG A 18 24.00 -14.69 18.88
N TRP A 19 23.51 -15.03 17.70
CA TRP A 19 23.69 -16.35 17.10
C TRP A 19 25.11 -16.60 16.60
N LEU A 20 25.79 -15.58 16.05
CA LEU A 20 27.21 -15.69 15.69
C LEU A 20 28.09 -15.86 16.92
N VAL A 21 27.81 -15.13 18.00
CA VAL A 21 28.52 -15.32 19.29
C VAL A 21 28.26 -16.73 19.84
N LEU A 22 27.01 -17.21 19.81
CA LEU A 22 26.68 -18.57 20.25
C LEU A 22 27.39 -19.64 19.41
N ALA A 23 27.40 -19.50 18.09
CA ALA A 23 28.11 -20.40 17.19
C ALA A 23 29.63 -20.37 17.42
N PHE A 24 30.21 -19.18 17.63
CA PHE A 24 31.62 -19.02 17.95
C PHE A 24 31.98 -19.71 19.27
N VAL A 25 31.17 -19.52 20.32
CA VAL A 25 31.34 -20.17 21.62
C VAL A 25 31.22 -21.70 21.48
N GLY A 26 30.22 -22.19 20.73
CA GLY A 26 30.04 -23.62 20.48
C GLY A 26 31.23 -24.26 19.75
N ILE A 27 31.71 -23.62 18.67
CA ILE A 27 32.89 -24.07 17.92
C ILE A 27 34.14 -24.05 18.81
N THR A 28 34.29 -23.02 19.66
CA THR A 28 35.43 -22.92 20.60
C THR A 28 35.42 -24.04 21.62
N ILE A 29 34.25 -24.37 22.19
CA ILE A 29 34.10 -25.48 23.14
C ILE A 29 34.39 -26.82 22.46
N LEU A 30 33.88 -27.05 21.25
CA LEU A 30 34.18 -28.25 20.45
C LEU A 30 35.68 -28.35 20.13
N GLY A 31 36.30 -27.24 19.73
CA GLY A 31 37.73 -27.16 19.47
C GLY A 31 38.56 -27.46 20.71
N LEU A 32 38.17 -26.95 21.87
CA LEU A 32 38.82 -27.23 23.15
C LEU A 32 38.68 -28.70 23.54
N GLY A 33 37.49 -29.28 23.39
CA GLY A 33 37.25 -30.71 23.64
C GLY A 33 38.09 -31.62 22.73
N ALA A 34 38.17 -31.28 21.43
CA ALA A 34 39.02 -31.98 20.48
C ALA A 34 40.51 -31.84 20.84
N ALA A 35 40.95 -30.65 21.27
CA ALA A 35 42.33 -30.43 21.70
C ALA A 35 42.70 -31.28 22.93
N ILE A 36 41.82 -31.33 23.93
CA ILE A 36 42.00 -32.17 25.12
C ILE A 36 42.11 -33.65 24.73
N PHE A 37 41.23 -34.12 23.84
CA PHE A 37 41.26 -35.50 23.33
C PHE A 37 42.56 -35.83 22.59
N VAL A 38 43.02 -34.94 21.71
CA VAL A 38 44.29 -35.12 20.97
C VAL A 38 45.48 -35.14 21.93
N VAL A 39 45.50 -34.29 22.95
CA VAL A 39 46.57 -34.28 23.97
C VAL A 39 46.56 -35.58 24.79
N ASP A 40 45.40 -36.10 25.18
CA ASP A 40 45.27 -37.37 25.89
C ASP A 40 45.73 -38.55 25.03
N LEU A 41 45.39 -38.56 23.73
CA LEU A 41 45.88 -39.53 22.75
C LEU A 41 47.42 -39.51 22.63
N TYR A 42 48.00 -38.30 22.56
CA TYR A 42 49.45 -38.11 22.55
C TYR A 42 50.14 -38.68 23.79
N ARG A 43 49.54 -38.46 24.98
CA ARG A 43 50.09 -38.90 26.26
C ARG A 43 49.95 -40.40 26.50
N ARG A 44 48.84 -41.02 26.07
CA ARG A 44 48.54 -42.43 26.36
C ARG A 44 49.12 -43.41 25.34
N PHE A 45 49.19 -43.04 24.06
CA PHE A 45 49.47 -43.99 22.98
C PHE A 45 50.76 -43.67 22.19
N GLY A 46 51.49 -42.60 22.53
CA GLY A 46 52.70 -42.20 21.80
C GLY A 46 52.37 -41.89 20.35
N ALA A 47 51.61 -40.81 20.12
CA ALA A 47 51.01 -40.47 18.84
C ALA A 47 52.00 -40.26 17.67
N ASP A 48 53.30 -40.19 17.92
CA ASP A 48 54.35 -40.21 16.90
C ASP A 48 54.38 -41.53 16.11
N ASN A 49 53.81 -42.61 16.67
CA ASN A 49 53.66 -43.91 16.00
C ASN A 49 52.45 -43.99 15.05
N ILE A 50 51.60 -42.94 15.01
CA ILE A 50 50.42 -42.89 14.15
C ILE A 50 50.68 -41.87 13.03
N PRO A 51 50.98 -42.32 11.78
CA PRO A 51 51.40 -41.44 10.70
C PRO A 51 50.40 -40.32 10.38
N ILE A 52 49.12 -40.61 10.49
CA ILE A 52 48.04 -39.64 10.25
C ILE A 52 48.08 -38.52 11.29
N VAL A 53 48.30 -38.86 12.56
CA VAL A 53 48.35 -37.87 13.65
C VAL A 53 49.59 -36.99 13.52
N PHE A 54 50.75 -37.60 13.23
CA PHE A 54 52.02 -36.89 13.04
C PHE A 54 51.95 -35.76 12.01
N TRP A 55 51.37 -36.03 10.84
CA TRP A 55 51.20 -35.02 9.78
C TRP A 55 50.11 -34.01 10.10
N LEU A 56 48.99 -34.46 10.65
CA LEU A 56 47.83 -33.61 10.91
C LEU A 56 48.08 -32.63 12.06
N THR A 57 48.93 -32.98 13.02
CA THR A 57 49.35 -32.09 14.11
C THR A 57 50.61 -31.29 13.79
N GLY A 58 51.13 -31.32 12.56
CA GLY A 58 52.33 -30.55 12.17
C GLY A 58 53.53 -30.79 13.08
N ALA A 59 53.76 -32.05 13.48
CA ALA A 59 54.83 -32.45 14.40
C ALA A 59 56.23 -31.86 14.10
N PRO A 60 56.70 -31.71 12.85
CA PRO A 60 58.04 -31.18 12.56
C PRO A 60 58.21 -29.66 12.77
N ILE A 61 57.13 -28.92 13.05
CA ILE A 61 57.15 -27.46 13.20
C ILE A 61 57.27 -27.10 14.69
N GLU A 62 58.10 -26.10 15.01
CA GLU A 62 58.20 -25.57 16.37
C GLU A 62 56.83 -25.13 16.92
N ARG A 63 56.57 -25.45 18.19
CA ARG A 63 55.29 -25.25 18.87
C ARG A 63 54.68 -23.83 18.70
N PRO A 64 55.43 -22.72 18.88
CA PRO A 64 54.85 -21.38 18.72
C PRO A 64 54.46 -21.06 17.27
N ILE A 65 55.29 -21.46 16.30
CA ILE A 65 55.04 -21.23 14.87
C ILE A 65 53.82 -22.03 14.41
N ARG A 66 53.72 -23.29 14.84
CA ARG A 66 52.58 -24.15 14.55
C ARG A 66 51.26 -23.57 15.07
N ALA A 67 51.25 -23.06 16.30
CA ALA A 67 50.06 -22.46 16.90
C ALA A 67 49.57 -21.24 16.09
N VAL A 68 50.50 -20.41 15.61
CA VAL A 68 50.18 -19.26 14.75
C VAL A 68 49.62 -19.71 13.41
N ILE A 69 50.23 -20.69 12.73
CA ILE A 69 49.76 -21.20 11.44
C ILE A 69 48.35 -21.77 11.54
N VAL A 70 48.09 -22.65 12.51
CA VAL A 70 46.77 -23.26 12.73
C VAL A 70 45.74 -22.19 13.09
N GLY A 71 46.11 -21.21 13.92
CA GLY A 71 45.24 -20.10 14.29
C GLY A 71 44.85 -19.22 13.10
N VAL A 72 45.81 -18.87 12.24
CA VAL A 72 45.57 -18.04 11.04
C VAL A 72 44.71 -18.80 10.03
N ILE A 73 45.03 -20.07 9.74
CA ILE A 73 44.23 -20.90 8.83
C ILE A 73 42.81 -21.06 9.35
N GLY A 74 42.65 -21.35 10.65
CA GLY A 74 41.35 -21.48 11.30
C GLY A 74 40.52 -20.19 11.21
N LEU A 75 41.15 -19.03 11.42
CA LEU A 75 40.50 -17.73 11.30
C LEU A 75 40.04 -17.45 9.86
N VAL A 76 40.90 -17.73 8.87
CA VAL A 76 40.58 -17.54 7.45
C VAL A 76 39.45 -18.45 7.00
N LEU A 77 39.51 -19.75 7.33
CA LEU A 77 38.46 -20.73 6.98
C LEU A 77 37.13 -20.39 7.66
N THR A 78 37.16 -19.98 8.92
CA THR A 78 35.95 -19.56 9.65
C THR A 78 35.36 -18.29 9.03
N GLY A 79 36.20 -17.30 8.71
CA GLY A 79 35.76 -16.08 8.03
C GLY A 79 35.15 -16.35 6.66
N PHE A 80 35.79 -17.21 5.86
CA PHE A 80 35.28 -17.61 4.54
C PHE A 80 33.98 -18.42 4.64
N GLY A 81 33.88 -19.33 5.61
CA GLY A 81 32.68 -20.12 5.87
C GLY A 81 31.49 -19.26 6.30
N VAL A 82 31.71 -18.32 7.23
CA VAL A 82 30.69 -17.35 7.65
C VAL A 82 30.27 -16.46 6.48
N TRP A 83 31.23 -15.99 5.67
CA TRP A 83 30.94 -15.20 4.48
C TRP A 83 30.13 -15.97 3.43
N GLY A 84 30.51 -17.23 3.15
CA GLY A 84 29.81 -18.11 2.22
C GLY A 84 28.39 -18.43 2.67
N LEU A 85 28.20 -18.73 3.96
CA LEU A 85 26.88 -18.98 4.56
C LEU A 85 25.99 -17.75 4.47
N MET A 86 26.50 -16.57 4.85
CA MET A 86 25.77 -15.31 4.74
C MET A 86 25.39 -15.03 3.28
N ARG A 87 26.31 -15.23 2.34
CA ARG A 87 26.03 -15.04 0.92
C ARG A 87 24.96 -16.00 0.41
N SER A 88 25.01 -17.28 0.76
CA SER A 88 24.05 -18.30 0.32
C SER A 88 22.64 -18.10 0.90
N VAL A 89 22.53 -17.61 2.13
CA VAL A 89 21.23 -17.36 2.77
C VAL A 89 20.62 -16.06 2.26
N VAL A 90 21.44 -15.03 1.99
CA VAL A 90 20.96 -13.70 1.59
C VAL A 90 20.74 -13.60 0.09
N SER A 91 21.51 -14.30 -0.75
CA SER A 91 21.42 -14.21 -2.21
C SER A 91 20.05 -14.51 -2.81
N PRO A 92 19.23 -15.44 -2.28
CA PRO A 92 17.88 -15.69 -2.82
C PRO A 92 16.89 -14.57 -2.52
N PHE A 93 17.16 -13.72 -1.52
CA PHE A 93 16.26 -12.63 -1.10
C PHE A 93 16.66 -11.26 -1.67
N VAL A 94 17.78 -11.20 -2.39
CA VAL A 94 18.22 -10.02 -3.12
C VAL A 94 17.81 -10.23 -4.58
N ALA A 95 16.63 -9.71 -4.95
CA ALA A 95 16.30 -9.53 -6.35
C ALA A 95 17.41 -8.71 -7.03
N ARG A 96 17.62 -8.89 -8.34
CA ARG A 96 18.65 -8.14 -9.10
C ARG A 96 18.33 -6.64 -9.06
N GLY A 97 18.83 -5.93 -8.05
CA GLY A 97 18.67 -4.48 -7.91
C GLY A 97 18.57 -4.00 -6.47
N ASP A 98 17.93 -4.77 -5.59
CA ASP A 98 17.54 -4.25 -4.27
C ASP A 98 18.61 -4.50 -3.22
N SER A 99 18.84 -3.51 -2.36
CA SER A 99 19.77 -3.72 -1.24
C SER A 99 19.11 -4.58 -0.16
N VAL A 100 19.87 -5.46 0.50
CA VAL A 100 19.38 -6.26 1.66
C VAL A 100 18.72 -5.38 2.73
N LEU A 101 19.18 -4.13 2.84
CA LEU A 101 18.67 -3.13 3.76
C LEU A 101 17.26 -2.66 3.37
N GLU A 102 16.97 -2.57 2.09
CA GLU A 102 15.68 -2.14 1.53
C GLU A 102 14.61 -3.21 1.73
N VAL A 103 14.97 -4.48 1.54
CA VAL A 103 14.09 -5.63 1.87
C VAL A 103 13.79 -5.67 3.38
N LEU A 104 14.79 -5.41 4.23
CA LEU A 104 14.63 -5.37 5.68
C LEU A 104 13.85 -4.13 6.17
N TYR A 105 14.10 -2.98 5.56
CA TYR A 105 13.36 -1.73 5.81
C TYR A 105 11.88 -1.93 5.44
N THR A 106 11.62 -2.42 4.24
CA THR A 106 10.28 -2.76 3.74
C THR A 106 9.55 -3.72 4.68
N LYS A 107 10.16 -4.83 5.10
CA LYS A 107 9.49 -5.82 5.96
C LYS A 107 9.26 -5.38 7.41
N ARG A 108 10.08 -4.52 8.00
CA ARG A 108 9.98 -4.17 9.43
C ARG A 108 9.40 -2.80 9.71
N TYR A 109 9.74 -1.81 8.87
CA TYR A 109 9.29 -0.44 9.08
C TYR A 109 7.87 -0.26 8.55
N LEU A 110 7.60 -0.67 7.30
CA LEU A 110 6.28 -0.53 6.70
C LEU A 110 5.21 -1.41 7.37
N ALA A 111 5.60 -2.59 7.88
CA ALA A 111 4.69 -3.44 8.66
C ALA A 111 4.22 -2.79 9.97
N ARG A 112 4.98 -1.82 10.49
CA ARG A 112 4.59 -1.00 11.66
C ARG A 112 4.01 0.35 11.24
N GLY A 113 3.80 0.57 9.95
CA GLY A 113 3.16 1.78 9.42
C GLY A 113 1.71 1.89 9.89
N PRO A 114 1.12 3.11 9.81
CA PRO A 114 -0.26 3.33 10.20
C PRO A 114 -1.21 2.49 9.34
N ARG A 115 -2.35 2.10 9.92
CA ARG A 115 -3.46 1.46 9.21
C ARG A 115 -4.21 2.52 8.43
N ILE A 116 -4.12 2.48 7.10
CA ILE A 116 -4.72 3.46 6.21
C ILE A 116 -5.77 2.77 5.37
N VAL A 117 -7.02 3.23 5.45
CA VAL A 117 -8.07 2.83 4.52
C VAL A 117 -8.24 3.91 3.47
N ALA A 118 -8.23 3.55 2.19
CA ALA A 118 -8.50 4.45 1.09
C ALA A 118 -9.79 4.03 0.39
N ILE A 119 -10.78 4.93 0.34
CA ILE A 119 -12.11 4.68 -0.22
C ILE A 119 -12.26 5.47 -1.53
N GLY A 120 -12.63 4.81 -2.61
CA GLY A 120 -12.87 5.49 -3.88
C GLY A 120 -12.96 4.55 -5.07
N GLY A 121 -12.42 5.00 -6.20
CA GLY A 121 -12.41 4.26 -7.46
C GLY A 121 -11.48 4.89 -8.49
N GLY A 122 -11.47 4.30 -9.68
CA GLY A 122 -10.75 4.79 -10.84
C GLY A 122 -9.24 4.94 -10.69
N THR A 123 -8.68 5.83 -11.51
CA THR A 123 -7.23 6.06 -11.58
C THR A 123 -6.70 6.90 -10.43
N GLY A 124 -7.53 7.77 -9.83
CA GLY A 124 -7.17 8.60 -8.68
C GLY A 124 -6.79 7.75 -7.46
N LEU A 125 -7.65 6.81 -7.08
CA LEU A 125 -7.36 5.88 -5.99
C LEU A 125 -6.09 5.06 -6.26
N SER A 126 -5.93 4.52 -7.48
CA SER A 126 -4.70 3.78 -7.84
C SER A 126 -3.42 4.62 -7.73
N THR A 127 -3.52 5.93 -7.98
CA THR A 127 -2.40 6.88 -7.89
C THR A 127 -2.02 7.11 -6.42
N LEU A 128 -3.02 7.33 -5.57
CA LEU A 128 -2.84 7.41 -4.12
C LEU A 128 -2.18 6.14 -3.56
N LEU A 129 -2.68 4.97 -3.91
CA LEU A 129 -2.17 3.68 -3.43
C LEU A 129 -0.70 3.43 -3.82
N ARG A 130 -0.30 3.82 -5.05
CA ARG A 130 1.10 3.72 -5.50
C ARG A 130 2.05 4.58 -4.65
N GLY A 131 1.57 5.73 -4.15
CA GLY A 131 2.34 6.57 -3.24
C GLY A 131 2.39 5.99 -1.82
N LEU A 132 1.22 5.61 -1.28
CA LEU A 132 1.09 5.13 0.10
C LEU A 132 1.87 3.85 0.38
N LYS A 133 2.02 2.94 -0.61
CA LYS A 133 2.75 1.67 -0.43
C LYS A 133 4.23 1.84 -0.06
N GLY A 134 4.79 3.04 -0.25
CA GLY A 134 6.12 3.43 0.22
C GLY A 134 6.19 3.78 1.71
N TYR A 135 5.05 4.00 2.37
CA TYR A 135 4.95 4.47 3.75
C TYR A 135 4.31 3.46 4.71
N SER A 136 3.40 2.61 4.23
CA SER A 136 2.75 1.58 5.05
C SER A 136 2.54 0.30 4.26
N ALA A 137 2.60 -0.84 4.94
CA ALA A 137 2.12 -2.12 4.42
C ALA A 137 0.68 -2.43 4.87
N ASN A 138 0.12 -1.61 5.78
CA ASN A 138 -1.21 -1.77 6.36
C ASN A 138 -2.22 -0.89 5.62
N ILE A 139 -2.31 -1.05 4.30
CA ILE A 139 -3.19 -0.26 3.43
C ILE A 139 -4.37 -1.13 3.01
N THR A 140 -5.58 -0.63 3.17
CA THR A 140 -6.79 -1.27 2.63
C THR A 140 -7.45 -0.33 1.64
N ALA A 141 -7.59 -0.75 0.38
CA ALA A 141 -8.38 -0.05 -0.62
C ALA A 141 -9.80 -0.61 -0.61
N VAL A 142 -10.81 0.25 -0.38
CA VAL A 142 -12.23 -0.10 -0.48
C VAL A 142 -12.78 0.55 -1.74
N VAL A 143 -13.33 -0.28 -2.63
CA VAL A 143 -13.65 0.12 -4.00
C VAL A 143 -15.10 -0.18 -4.33
N ALA A 144 -15.83 0.83 -4.81
CA ALA A 144 -17.20 0.65 -5.27
C ALA A 144 -17.22 -0.17 -6.55
N VAL A 145 -18.28 -0.94 -6.71
CA VAL A 145 -18.44 -1.87 -7.83
C VAL A 145 -19.61 -1.49 -8.73
N ALA A 146 -19.67 -0.20 -9.08
CA ALA A 146 -20.73 0.39 -9.87
C ALA A 146 -20.38 0.59 -11.36
N ASP A 147 -19.13 0.35 -11.75
CA ASP A 147 -18.64 0.55 -13.12
C ASP A 147 -19.43 -0.27 -14.15
N ASP A 148 -19.86 0.40 -15.21
CA ASP A 148 -20.58 -0.18 -16.34
C ASP A 148 -19.91 0.16 -17.70
N GLY A 149 -18.70 0.73 -17.67
CA GLY A 149 -17.96 1.16 -18.85
C GLY A 149 -16.98 0.14 -19.41
N GLY A 150 -16.76 0.23 -20.73
CA GLY A 150 -15.68 -0.47 -21.45
C GLY A 150 -15.60 -1.99 -21.19
N SER A 151 -14.37 -2.49 -21.00
CA SER A 151 -14.14 -3.92 -20.72
C SER A 151 -14.79 -4.41 -19.43
N SER A 152 -14.99 -3.56 -18.42
CA SER A 152 -15.63 -3.97 -17.16
C SER A 152 -17.12 -4.18 -17.36
N GLY A 153 -17.78 -3.20 -17.99
CA GLY A 153 -19.20 -3.24 -18.31
C GLY A 153 -19.58 -4.42 -19.21
N ARG A 154 -18.79 -4.71 -20.25
CA ARG A 154 -19.03 -5.86 -21.13
C ARG A 154 -18.99 -7.19 -20.37
N LEU A 155 -17.99 -7.39 -19.50
CA LEU A 155 -17.88 -8.61 -18.70
C LEU A 155 -19.01 -8.73 -17.68
N ARG A 156 -19.40 -7.62 -17.06
CA ARG A 156 -20.56 -7.57 -16.17
C ARG A 156 -21.84 -8.01 -16.87
N GLN A 157 -22.11 -7.50 -18.07
CA GLN A 157 -23.30 -7.86 -18.86
C GLN A 157 -23.26 -9.32 -19.36
N GLN A 158 -22.11 -9.81 -19.79
CA GLN A 158 -21.97 -11.15 -20.39
C GLN A 158 -21.91 -12.27 -19.36
N LEU A 159 -21.27 -12.03 -18.20
CA LEU A 159 -20.99 -13.06 -17.20
C LEU A 159 -21.79 -12.88 -15.91
N GLY A 160 -22.56 -11.78 -15.78
CA GLY A 160 -23.32 -11.49 -14.55
C GLY A 160 -22.45 -11.22 -13.33
N ILE A 161 -21.17 -10.89 -13.53
CA ILE A 161 -20.21 -10.63 -12.45
C ILE A 161 -20.15 -9.15 -12.09
N VAL A 162 -19.66 -8.88 -10.90
CA VAL A 162 -19.32 -7.54 -10.41
C VAL A 162 -18.20 -6.94 -11.29
N PRO A 163 -18.24 -5.64 -11.66
CA PRO A 163 -17.27 -5.05 -12.57
C PRO A 163 -15.85 -5.05 -11.97
N PRO A 164 -14.85 -5.68 -12.62
CA PRO A 164 -13.53 -5.90 -12.01
C PRO A 164 -12.55 -4.73 -12.21
N GLY A 165 -12.89 -3.69 -12.98
CA GLY A 165 -11.93 -2.69 -13.48
C GLY A 165 -11.20 -1.90 -12.39
N ASP A 166 -11.93 -1.32 -11.44
CA ASP A 166 -11.34 -0.50 -10.39
C ASP A 166 -10.60 -1.35 -9.35
N ILE A 167 -11.13 -2.53 -9.03
CA ILE A 167 -10.45 -3.53 -8.21
C ILE A 167 -9.11 -3.92 -8.86
N ARG A 168 -9.10 -4.22 -10.17
CA ARG A 168 -7.88 -4.53 -10.94
C ARG A 168 -6.86 -3.40 -10.82
N ASN A 169 -7.28 -2.15 -10.99
CA ASN A 169 -6.38 -1.00 -10.92
C ASN A 169 -5.75 -0.84 -9.53
N CYS A 170 -6.52 -1.07 -8.46
CA CYS A 170 -6.03 -1.02 -7.09
C CYS A 170 -5.07 -2.18 -6.78
N ILE A 171 -5.40 -3.40 -7.22
CA ILE A 171 -4.53 -4.57 -7.07
C ILE A 171 -3.20 -4.32 -7.79
N ALA A 172 -3.22 -3.84 -9.03
CA ALA A 172 -2.01 -3.51 -9.77
C ALA A 172 -1.20 -2.37 -9.15
N ALA A 173 -1.85 -1.41 -8.46
CA ALA A 173 -1.16 -0.32 -7.78
C ALA A 173 -0.37 -0.82 -6.54
N LEU A 174 -0.98 -1.74 -5.79
CA LEU A 174 -0.43 -2.28 -4.54
C LEU A 174 0.39 -3.57 -4.73
N ALA A 175 0.37 -4.22 -5.89
CA ALA A 175 1.15 -5.43 -6.17
C ALA A 175 2.64 -5.21 -5.89
N ASP A 176 3.24 -6.11 -5.09
CA ASP A 176 4.68 -6.22 -4.84
C ASP A 176 5.31 -7.21 -5.83
N ALA A 177 4.85 -7.15 -7.07
CA ALA A 177 5.24 -8.08 -8.13
C ALA A 177 6.27 -7.45 -9.07
N GLU A 178 7.07 -8.30 -9.73
CA GLU A 178 8.02 -7.86 -10.77
C GLU A 178 7.33 -6.95 -11.81
N PRO A 179 8.04 -5.96 -12.40
CA PRO A 179 7.46 -5.00 -13.35
C PRO A 179 6.60 -5.63 -14.46
N LEU A 180 6.93 -6.85 -14.88
CA LEU A 180 6.20 -7.61 -15.88
C LEU A 180 4.78 -7.97 -15.45
N MET A 181 4.55 -8.35 -14.18
CA MET A 181 3.21 -8.74 -13.72
C MET A 181 2.26 -7.54 -13.69
N THR A 182 2.77 -6.39 -13.26
CA THR A 182 2.00 -5.14 -13.30
C THR A 182 1.64 -4.77 -14.73
N GLN A 183 2.58 -4.93 -15.68
CA GLN A 183 2.32 -4.72 -17.11
C GLN A 183 1.28 -5.70 -17.66
N LEU A 184 1.38 -6.99 -17.28
CA LEU A 184 0.43 -8.01 -17.70
C LEU A 184 -0.99 -7.71 -17.18
N MET A 185 -1.14 -7.34 -15.90
CA MET A 185 -2.44 -6.96 -15.33
C MET A 185 -3.06 -5.76 -16.06
N GLN A 186 -2.25 -4.84 -16.57
CA GLN A 186 -2.71 -3.66 -17.32
C GLN A 186 -2.77 -3.87 -18.84
N TYR A 187 -2.34 -5.03 -19.34
CA TYR A 187 -2.33 -5.33 -20.76
C TYR A 187 -3.75 -5.33 -21.31
N ARG A 188 -3.95 -4.62 -22.43
CA ARG A 188 -5.20 -4.57 -23.17
C ARG A 188 -5.01 -5.24 -24.51
N PHE A 189 -5.89 -6.18 -24.82
CA PHE A 189 -5.86 -6.89 -26.09
C PHE A 189 -6.19 -5.92 -27.25
N PRO A 190 -5.46 -6.01 -28.37
CA PRO A 190 -5.71 -5.16 -29.52
C PRO A 190 -7.06 -5.50 -30.17
N PRO A 191 -7.67 -4.55 -30.90
CA PRO A 191 -8.85 -4.81 -31.73
C PRO A 191 -8.58 -5.91 -32.77
N GLY A 192 -9.59 -6.73 -33.10
CA GLY A 192 -9.48 -7.84 -34.05
C GLY A 192 -8.86 -9.13 -33.51
N SER A 193 -8.59 -9.22 -32.21
CA SER A 193 -8.06 -10.42 -31.53
C SER A 193 -9.13 -11.40 -31.07
N GLY A 194 -10.41 -11.00 -31.07
CA GLY A 194 -11.53 -11.76 -30.49
C GLY A 194 -11.67 -11.56 -28.97
N LEU A 195 -10.70 -10.89 -28.33
CA LEU A 195 -10.75 -10.41 -26.95
C LEU A 195 -10.70 -8.87 -26.91
N ASP A 196 -11.24 -8.24 -27.94
CA ASP A 196 -10.98 -6.84 -28.28
C ASP A 196 -11.20 -5.90 -27.11
N GLU A 197 -10.15 -5.12 -26.80
CA GLU A 197 -10.08 -4.13 -25.72
C GLU A 197 -10.28 -4.66 -24.30
N HIS A 198 -10.42 -5.98 -24.11
CA HIS A 198 -10.43 -6.55 -22.79
C HIS A 198 -9.07 -6.32 -22.13
N ALA A 199 -9.10 -5.95 -20.86
CA ALA A 199 -7.90 -5.96 -20.06
C ALA A 199 -7.66 -7.38 -19.55
N PHE A 200 -6.44 -7.90 -19.68
CA PHE A 200 -6.08 -9.21 -19.15
C PHE A 200 -6.43 -9.33 -17.67
N GLY A 201 -6.13 -8.30 -16.86
CA GLY A 201 -6.47 -8.32 -15.43
C GLY A 201 -7.97 -8.41 -15.15
N ASN A 202 -8.84 -7.90 -16.02
CA ASN A 202 -10.29 -8.08 -15.88
C ASN A 202 -10.69 -9.54 -16.15
N LEU A 203 -10.11 -10.15 -17.19
CA LEU A 203 -10.35 -11.57 -17.51
C LEU A 203 -9.81 -12.50 -16.41
N PHE A 204 -8.66 -12.16 -15.83
CA PHE A 204 -8.09 -12.87 -14.69
C PHE A 204 -9.06 -12.86 -13.51
N ILE A 205 -9.56 -11.69 -13.09
CA ILE A 205 -10.53 -11.60 -11.97
C ILE A 205 -11.84 -12.30 -12.31
N ALA A 206 -12.32 -12.20 -13.55
CA ALA A 206 -13.52 -12.92 -14.00
C ALA A 206 -13.34 -14.44 -13.92
N ALA A 207 -12.20 -14.96 -14.35
CA ALA A 207 -11.85 -16.38 -14.25
C ALA A 207 -11.72 -16.81 -12.78
N MET A 208 -11.08 -16.01 -11.93
CA MET A 208 -11.01 -16.27 -10.48
C MET A 208 -12.40 -16.33 -9.85
N THR A 209 -13.32 -15.45 -10.26
CA THR A 209 -14.72 -15.45 -9.81
C THR A 209 -15.43 -16.73 -10.23
N ALA A 210 -15.25 -17.17 -11.48
CA ALA A 210 -15.84 -18.43 -11.95
C ALA A 210 -15.28 -19.66 -11.23
N VAL A 211 -13.99 -19.65 -10.85
CA VAL A 211 -13.33 -20.77 -10.15
C VAL A 211 -13.70 -20.83 -8.67
N THR A 212 -13.73 -19.69 -7.99
CA THR A 212 -14.05 -19.60 -6.55
C THR A 212 -15.55 -19.64 -6.28
N GLY A 213 -16.37 -19.29 -7.28
CA GLY A 213 -17.83 -19.21 -7.16
C GLY A 213 -18.32 -17.94 -6.46
N ASP A 214 -17.42 -17.10 -5.99
CA ASP A 214 -17.74 -15.88 -5.24
C ASP A 214 -16.76 -14.75 -5.59
N PHE A 215 -17.29 -13.55 -5.83
CA PHE A 215 -16.46 -12.42 -6.27
C PHE A 215 -15.52 -11.93 -5.16
N GLU A 216 -15.97 -11.96 -3.91
CA GLU A 216 -15.16 -11.51 -2.79
C GLU A 216 -13.97 -12.46 -2.55
N GLU A 217 -14.21 -13.77 -2.58
CA GLU A 217 -13.16 -14.78 -2.51
C GLU A 217 -12.20 -14.68 -3.71
N ALA A 218 -12.71 -14.41 -4.92
CA ALA A 218 -11.87 -14.18 -6.09
C ALA A 218 -10.93 -12.99 -5.91
N VAL A 219 -11.41 -11.88 -5.34
CA VAL A 219 -10.60 -10.71 -5.03
C VAL A 219 -9.58 -11.05 -3.93
N ARG A 220 -9.99 -11.77 -2.89
CA ARG A 220 -9.10 -12.23 -1.80
C ARG A 220 -7.95 -13.09 -2.32
N GLU A 221 -8.24 -14.07 -3.16
CA GLU A 221 -7.23 -14.92 -3.80
C GLU A 221 -6.36 -14.14 -4.79
N SER A 222 -6.95 -13.21 -5.54
CA SER A 222 -6.19 -12.31 -6.43
C SER A 222 -5.17 -11.45 -5.65
N ASN A 223 -5.53 -10.94 -4.47
CA ASN A 223 -4.60 -10.22 -3.60
C ASN A 223 -3.39 -11.11 -3.20
N ARG A 224 -3.64 -12.38 -2.89
CA ARG A 224 -2.61 -13.35 -2.49
C ARG A 224 -1.70 -13.73 -3.64
N VAL A 225 -2.26 -14.10 -4.79
CA VAL A 225 -1.51 -14.51 -5.99
C VAL A 225 -0.59 -13.40 -6.48
N LEU A 226 -1.04 -12.15 -6.41
CA LEU A 226 -0.29 -10.99 -6.89
C LEU A 226 0.59 -10.33 -5.81
N ALA A 227 0.72 -10.96 -4.64
CA ALA A 227 1.51 -10.48 -3.51
C ALA A 227 1.25 -8.98 -3.22
N VAL A 228 -0.03 -8.61 -3.11
CA VAL A 228 -0.44 -7.23 -2.86
C VAL A 228 0.11 -6.76 -1.50
N ARG A 229 0.78 -5.60 -1.48
CA ARG A 229 1.23 -4.94 -0.26
C ARG A 229 0.08 -4.15 0.36
N GLY A 230 -0.67 -4.82 1.22
CA GLY A 230 -1.92 -4.33 1.78
C GLY A 230 -3.07 -5.22 1.31
N GLN A 231 -4.24 -4.64 1.07
CA GLN A 231 -5.42 -5.38 0.63
C GLN A 231 -6.33 -4.50 -0.22
N VAL A 232 -6.96 -5.10 -1.21
CA VAL A 232 -8.05 -4.50 -1.98
C VAL A 232 -9.33 -5.27 -1.68
N LEU A 233 -10.37 -4.55 -1.29
CA LEU A 233 -11.68 -5.08 -0.93
C LEU A 233 -12.76 -4.38 -1.76
N PRO A 234 -13.78 -5.10 -2.24
CA PRO A 234 -14.95 -4.45 -2.78
C PRO A 234 -15.75 -3.82 -1.63
N ALA A 235 -16.39 -2.68 -1.90
CA ALA A 235 -17.26 -2.02 -0.92
C ALA A 235 -18.49 -2.87 -0.59
N THR A 236 -18.96 -3.67 -1.54
CA THR A 236 -20.03 -4.66 -1.39
C THR A 236 -19.80 -5.82 -2.34
N SER A 237 -20.32 -6.99 -1.98
CA SER A 237 -20.26 -8.21 -2.80
C SER A 237 -21.45 -8.31 -3.77
N VAL A 238 -22.40 -7.37 -3.71
CA VAL A 238 -23.57 -7.30 -4.58
C VAL A 238 -23.32 -6.30 -5.73
N PRO A 239 -23.67 -6.63 -6.99
CA PRO A 239 -23.58 -5.68 -8.09
C PRO A 239 -24.39 -4.40 -7.83
N LEU A 240 -23.79 -3.23 -8.04
CA LEU A 240 -24.43 -1.93 -7.85
C LEU A 240 -24.68 -1.23 -9.18
N ASN A 241 -25.86 -0.65 -9.33
CA ASN A 241 -26.15 0.33 -10.38
C ASN A 241 -26.05 1.73 -9.78
N LEU A 242 -25.42 2.64 -10.51
CA LEU A 242 -25.37 4.05 -10.18
C LEU A 242 -26.32 4.81 -11.09
N SER A 243 -27.11 5.71 -10.52
CA SER A 243 -28.01 6.58 -11.26
C SER A 243 -27.90 8.01 -10.73
N ALA A 244 -28.19 8.98 -11.60
CA ALA A 244 -28.14 10.40 -11.30
C ALA A 244 -29.43 11.09 -11.68
N ARG A 245 -29.80 12.12 -10.92
CA ARG A 245 -30.80 13.11 -11.28
C ARG A 245 -30.09 14.41 -11.66
N LEU A 246 -30.39 14.93 -12.84
CA LEU A 246 -29.90 16.22 -13.34
C LEU A 246 -30.76 17.37 -12.79
N ALA A 247 -30.26 18.61 -12.88
CA ALA A 247 -30.97 19.81 -12.45
C ALA A 247 -32.36 20.00 -13.12
N SER A 248 -32.56 19.49 -14.33
CA SER A 248 -33.86 19.47 -15.01
C SER A 248 -34.86 18.42 -14.48
N GLY A 249 -34.42 17.56 -13.56
CA GLY A 249 -35.16 16.40 -13.06
C GLY A 249 -35.01 15.14 -13.92
N LYS A 250 -34.31 15.22 -15.06
CA LYS A 250 -34.01 14.06 -15.91
C LYS A 250 -33.13 13.05 -15.16
N ARG A 251 -33.44 11.75 -15.31
CA ARG A 251 -32.67 10.64 -14.75
C ARG A 251 -31.66 10.11 -15.79
N LEU A 252 -30.43 9.88 -15.36
CA LEU A 252 -29.40 9.15 -16.09
C LEU A 252 -29.07 7.88 -15.32
N ASP A 253 -28.89 6.77 -16.02
CA ASP A 253 -28.50 5.48 -15.44
C ASP A 253 -27.11 5.09 -15.95
N GLY A 254 -26.33 4.47 -15.08
CA GLY A 254 -25.00 4.00 -15.38
C GLY A 254 -23.91 5.07 -15.20
N GLN A 255 -22.70 4.63 -14.82
CA GLN A 255 -21.54 5.52 -14.68
C GLN A 255 -21.17 6.15 -16.04
N VAL A 256 -21.27 5.41 -17.13
CA VAL A 256 -21.03 5.95 -18.48
C VAL A 256 -22.02 7.07 -18.80
N GLY A 257 -23.30 6.92 -18.47
CA GLY A 257 -24.31 7.95 -18.70
C GLY A 257 -24.02 9.22 -17.90
N ILE A 258 -23.66 9.05 -16.62
CA ILE A 258 -23.31 10.15 -15.71
C ILE A 258 -22.09 10.94 -16.19
N GLY A 259 -21.05 10.24 -16.68
CA GLY A 259 -19.84 10.89 -17.20
C GLY A 259 -20.05 11.73 -18.46
N HIS A 260 -21.19 11.57 -19.16
CA HIS A 260 -21.55 12.33 -20.35
C HIS A 260 -22.76 13.25 -20.12
N ALA A 261 -23.04 13.61 -18.86
CA ALA A 261 -24.14 14.54 -18.58
C ALA A 261 -23.86 15.92 -19.22
N GLU A 262 -24.86 16.46 -19.89
CA GLU A 262 -24.81 17.79 -20.52
C GLU A 262 -25.31 18.90 -19.59
N GLU A 263 -25.91 18.52 -18.47
CA GLU A 263 -26.49 19.40 -17.46
C GLU A 263 -25.89 19.11 -16.08
N PRO A 264 -25.89 20.06 -15.14
CA PRO A 264 -25.42 19.81 -13.77
C PRO A 264 -26.15 18.64 -13.11
N ILE A 265 -25.39 17.77 -12.46
CA ILE A 265 -25.93 16.69 -11.63
C ILE A 265 -26.41 17.28 -10.31
N GLU A 266 -27.67 17.05 -9.97
CA GLU A 266 -28.28 17.45 -8.70
C GLU A 266 -27.96 16.42 -7.61
N ARG A 267 -28.17 15.13 -7.89
CA ARG A 267 -27.94 14.07 -6.91
C ARG A 267 -27.66 12.73 -7.57
N VAL A 268 -26.85 11.88 -6.92
CA VAL A 268 -26.67 10.46 -7.29
C VAL A 268 -27.24 9.52 -6.24
N PHE A 269 -27.62 8.33 -6.69
CA PHE A 269 -28.19 7.26 -5.87
C PHE A 269 -27.72 5.89 -6.38
N ILE A 270 -27.66 4.92 -5.47
CA ILE A 270 -27.28 3.54 -5.77
C ILE A 270 -28.51 2.64 -5.73
N GLU A 271 -28.53 1.64 -6.59
CA GLU A 271 -29.54 0.58 -6.62
C GLU A 271 -28.86 -0.80 -6.55
N PRO A 272 -29.25 -1.67 -5.60
CA PRO A 272 -30.26 -1.47 -4.56
C PRO A 272 -29.81 -0.49 -3.44
N PRO A 273 -30.74 0.30 -2.85
CA PRO A 273 -30.40 1.34 -1.87
C PRO A 273 -30.02 0.79 -0.49
N ASP A 274 -30.47 -0.42 -0.14
CA ASP A 274 -30.26 -1.11 1.14
C ASP A 274 -29.13 -2.17 1.06
N VAL A 275 -28.21 -1.97 0.12
CA VAL A 275 -27.07 -2.87 -0.07
C VAL A 275 -26.19 -2.94 1.18
N ARG A 276 -25.79 -4.17 1.54
CA ARG A 276 -24.87 -4.42 2.64
C ARG A 276 -23.43 -4.20 2.19
N ALA A 277 -22.63 -3.57 3.03
CA ALA A 277 -21.19 -3.47 2.78
C ALA A 277 -20.49 -4.80 3.03
N ASN A 278 -19.30 -4.94 2.44
CA ASN A 278 -18.39 -6.03 2.75
C ASN A 278 -17.98 -5.97 4.24
N PRO A 279 -18.20 -7.03 5.06
CA PRO A 279 -17.89 -7.00 6.49
C PRO A 279 -16.40 -6.76 6.79
N GLU A 280 -15.51 -7.30 5.96
CA GLU A 280 -14.06 -7.09 6.08
C GLU A 280 -13.70 -5.62 5.82
N ALA A 281 -14.36 -4.96 4.87
CA ALA A 281 -14.17 -3.53 4.63
C ALA A 281 -14.60 -2.68 5.84
N LEU A 282 -15.73 -3.02 6.47
CA LEU A 282 -16.20 -2.35 7.69
C LEU A 282 -15.23 -2.50 8.84
N GLU A 283 -14.71 -3.72 9.06
CA GLU A 283 -13.71 -4.00 10.09
C GLU A 283 -12.46 -3.14 9.88
N ARG A 284 -11.94 -3.09 8.65
CA ARG A 284 -10.76 -2.28 8.31
C ARG A 284 -11.00 -0.79 8.51
N ILE A 285 -12.19 -0.27 8.19
CA ILE A 285 -12.57 1.13 8.45
C ILE A 285 -12.56 1.44 9.96
N LEU A 286 -13.16 0.57 10.78
CA LEU A 286 -13.22 0.75 12.23
C LEU A 286 -11.85 0.66 12.91
N GLU A 287 -10.91 -0.09 12.33
CA GLU A 287 -9.54 -0.24 12.81
C GLU A 287 -8.58 0.83 12.29
N ALA A 288 -9.00 1.63 11.31
CA ALA A 288 -8.12 2.56 10.61
C ALA A 288 -7.58 3.65 11.55
N ASP A 289 -6.28 3.94 11.44
CA ASP A 289 -5.70 5.13 12.07
C ASP A 289 -5.99 6.38 11.21
N MET A 290 -6.20 6.18 9.90
CA MET A 290 -6.62 7.20 8.93
C MET A 290 -7.51 6.57 7.86
N VAL A 291 -8.60 7.26 7.51
CA VAL A 291 -9.42 6.95 6.34
C VAL A 291 -9.30 8.09 5.33
N VAL A 292 -8.89 7.76 4.11
CA VAL A 292 -8.73 8.69 2.99
C VAL A 292 -9.87 8.48 2.01
N ILE A 293 -10.65 9.50 1.75
CA ILE A 293 -11.79 9.49 0.83
C ILE A 293 -11.34 10.18 -0.46
N GLY A 294 -11.37 9.44 -1.58
CA GLY A 294 -10.79 9.89 -2.84
C GLY A 294 -9.26 9.74 -2.88
N PRO A 295 -8.58 10.38 -3.84
CA PRO A 295 -9.16 11.20 -4.91
C PRO A 295 -9.89 10.35 -5.95
N GLY A 296 -10.86 10.94 -6.64
CA GLY A 296 -11.63 10.27 -7.69
C GLY A 296 -12.81 11.13 -8.13
N SER A 297 -13.45 10.74 -9.24
CA SER A 297 -14.68 11.38 -9.71
C SER A 297 -15.72 11.45 -8.58
N LEU A 298 -16.22 12.65 -8.30
CA LEU A 298 -17.06 12.88 -7.11
C LEU A 298 -18.32 12.02 -7.17
N PHE A 299 -19.04 12.07 -8.29
CA PHE A 299 -20.32 11.39 -8.46
C PHE A 299 -20.18 9.92 -8.82
N SER A 300 -19.15 9.56 -9.59
CA SER A 300 -19.00 8.19 -10.10
C SER A 300 -17.98 7.30 -9.38
N SER A 301 -17.16 7.84 -8.46
CA SER A 301 -16.16 7.05 -7.72
C SER A 301 -16.20 7.27 -6.21
N VAL A 302 -16.39 8.51 -5.74
CA VAL A 302 -16.39 8.81 -4.30
C VAL A 302 -17.76 8.53 -3.69
N LEU A 303 -18.79 9.23 -4.16
CA LEU A 303 -20.15 9.12 -3.64
C LEU A 303 -20.73 7.69 -3.69
N PRO A 304 -20.51 6.85 -4.72
CA PRO A 304 -21.09 5.50 -4.75
C PRO A 304 -20.63 4.62 -3.58
N ASN A 305 -19.41 4.81 -3.08
CA ASN A 305 -18.93 4.13 -1.87
C ASN A 305 -19.65 4.65 -0.61
N LEU A 306 -19.80 5.97 -0.50
CA LEU A 306 -20.36 6.62 0.68
C LEU A 306 -21.89 6.59 0.71
N LEU A 307 -22.55 6.24 -0.39
CA LEU A 307 -23.99 6.03 -0.42
C LEU A 307 -24.41 4.72 0.26
N ILE A 308 -23.49 3.77 0.43
CA ILE A 308 -23.70 2.55 1.23
C ILE A 308 -23.78 2.94 2.71
N SER A 309 -24.94 2.75 3.35
CA SER A 309 -25.17 3.18 4.74
C SER A 309 -24.19 2.57 5.72
N ASP A 310 -23.90 1.27 5.58
CA ASP A 310 -22.95 0.55 6.44
C ASP A 310 -21.55 1.21 6.44
N ILE A 311 -21.09 1.71 5.28
CA ILE A 311 -19.81 2.42 5.15
C ILE A 311 -19.86 3.76 5.89
N ARG A 312 -20.96 4.54 5.77
CA ARG A 312 -21.12 5.81 6.51
C ARG A 312 -21.14 5.59 8.01
N ASP A 313 -21.85 4.56 8.47
CA ASP A 313 -21.96 4.23 9.89
C ASP A 313 -20.58 3.84 10.45
N ALA A 314 -19.81 3.03 9.70
CA ALA A 314 -18.45 2.68 10.06
C ALA A 314 -17.50 3.90 10.07
N LEU A 315 -17.61 4.80 9.09
CA LEU A 315 -16.84 6.06 9.07
C LEU A 315 -17.18 6.99 10.24
N SER A 316 -18.44 7.02 10.66
CA SER A 316 -18.88 7.82 11.81
C SER A 316 -18.31 7.26 13.13
N ALA A 317 -18.27 5.93 13.26
CA ALA A 317 -17.77 5.25 14.45
C ALA A 317 -16.24 5.08 14.49
N ALA A 318 -15.56 5.22 13.35
CA ALA A 318 -14.12 5.03 13.25
C ALA A 318 -13.35 6.07 14.11
N PRO A 319 -12.37 5.62 14.93
CA PRO A 319 -11.57 6.53 15.75
C PRO A 319 -10.48 7.25 14.95
N GLY A 320 -10.12 6.75 13.76
CA GLY A 320 -9.12 7.34 12.88
C GLY A 320 -9.53 8.71 12.35
N MET A 321 -8.58 9.48 11.85
CA MET A 321 -8.89 10.73 11.16
C MET A 321 -9.44 10.47 9.76
N ARG A 322 -10.41 11.28 9.32
CA ARG A 322 -11.08 11.14 8.02
C ARG A 322 -10.72 12.30 7.13
N VAL A 323 -10.01 12.00 6.04
CA VAL A 323 -9.44 13.00 5.13
C VAL A 323 -10.08 12.86 3.77
N TYR A 324 -10.73 13.92 3.27
CA TYR A 324 -11.15 14.00 1.89
C TYR A 324 -10.04 14.60 1.03
N VAL A 325 -9.69 13.95 -0.08
CA VAL A 325 -8.74 14.48 -1.06
C VAL A 325 -9.53 15.07 -2.22
N CYS A 326 -9.53 16.41 -2.30
CA CYS A 326 -10.25 17.13 -3.35
C CYS A 326 -9.58 16.89 -4.71
N ASN A 327 -10.38 16.90 -5.77
CA ASN A 327 -9.86 16.76 -7.12
C ASN A 327 -9.01 17.99 -7.51
N VAL A 328 -7.91 17.77 -8.24
CA VAL A 328 -7.04 18.87 -8.72
C VAL A 328 -7.61 19.58 -9.95
N ALA A 329 -8.47 18.90 -10.71
CA ALA A 329 -9.11 19.41 -11.91
C ALA A 329 -10.59 19.02 -11.94
N THR A 330 -11.41 19.90 -12.52
CA THR A 330 -12.81 19.64 -12.81
C THR A 330 -12.94 18.51 -13.83
N GLN A 331 -14.04 17.78 -13.73
CA GLN A 331 -14.33 16.70 -14.65
C GLN A 331 -15.51 17.11 -15.55
N PRO A 332 -15.31 17.18 -16.88
CA PRO A 332 -16.40 17.42 -17.81
C PRO A 332 -17.54 16.43 -17.60
N GLY A 333 -18.78 16.91 -17.64
CA GLY A 333 -19.99 16.13 -17.37
C GLY A 333 -20.31 15.88 -15.90
N GLU A 334 -19.33 15.92 -14.99
CA GLU A 334 -19.58 15.73 -13.55
C GLU A 334 -19.46 17.04 -12.76
N THR A 335 -18.28 17.64 -12.76
CA THR A 335 -17.92 18.76 -11.86
C THR A 335 -17.35 19.95 -12.64
N GLY A 336 -17.79 20.17 -13.89
CA GLY A 336 -17.15 21.05 -14.87
C GLY A 336 -16.82 22.48 -14.38
N SER A 337 -17.66 23.05 -13.51
CA SER A 337 -17.49 24.40 -12.94
C SER A 337 -17.23 24.42 -11.44
N TYR A 338 -16.98 23.26 -10.82
CA TYR A 338 -16.91 23.18 -9.36
C TYR A 338 -15.62 23.76 -8.80
N THR A 339 -15.76 24.62 -7.80
CA THR A 339 -14.74 24.99 -6.82
C THR A 339 -14.53 23.87 -5.78
N ALA A 340 -13.48 23.98 -4.96
CA ALA A 340 -13.26 23.02 -3.87
C ALA A 340 -14.39 23.06 -2.82
N ALA A 341 -14.96 24.24 -2.56
CA ALA A 341 -16.12 24.40 -1.69
C ALA A 341 -17.34 23.63 -2.23
N GLU A 342 -17.63 23.76 -3.53
CA GLU A 342 -18.76 23.05 -4.16
C GLU A 342 -18.59 21.53 -4.14
N HIS A 343 -17.36 21.01 -4.26
CA HIS A 343 -17.12 19.58 -4.05
C HIS A 343 -17.54 19.13 -2.65
N LEU A 344 -17.18 19.90 -1.62
CA LEU A 344 -17.49 19.58 -0.22
C LEU A 344 -18.97 19.76 0.10
N GLU A 345 -19.59 20.85 -0.34
CA GLU A 345 -21.01 21.11 -0.16
C GLU A 345 -21.85 19.99 -0.80
N THR A 346 -21.58 19.66 -2.07
CA THR A 346 -22.24 18.54 -2.74
C THR A 346 -22.01 17.23 -1.99
N LEU A 347 -20.80 16.98 -1.49
CA LEU A 347 -20.51 15.79 -0.68
C LEU A 347 -21.38 15.75 0.59
N PHE A 348 -21.47 16.84 1.34
CA PHE A 348 -22.29 16.95 2.56
C PHE A 348 -23.79 16.86 2.28
N GLU A 349 -24.29 17.39 1.17
CA GLU A 349 -25.69 17.24 0.76
C GLU A 349 -26.09 15.76 0.54
N HIS A 350 -25.12 14.91 0.19
CA HIS A 350 -25.34 13.49 -0.05
C HIS A 350 -25.22 12.66 1.23
N ILE A 351 -24.23 12.95 2.08
CA ILE A 351 -23.84 12.05 3.19
C ILE A 351 -24.03 12.66 4.59
N GLY A 352 -24.38 13.94 4.67
CA GLY A 352 -24.42 14.72 5.91
C GLY A 352 -23.06 15.25 6.35
N GLU A 353 -23.06 16.09 7.38
CA GLU A 353 -21.85 16.61 8.03
C GLU A 353 -21.26 15.60 9.04
N GLY A 354 -20.00 15.80 9.43
CA GLY A 354 -19.35 15.04 10.52
C GLY A 354 -18.67 13.72 10.11
N LEU A 355 -18.66 13.39 8.81
CA LEU A 355 -17.92 12.25 8.24
C LEU A 355 -16.52 12.60 7.73
N ILE A 356 -16.18 13.89 7.69
CA ILE A 356 -14.90 14.40 7.18
C ILE A 356 -14.32 15.33 8.24
N ASP A 357 -13.06 15.12 8.60
CA ASP A 357 -12.35 15.95 9.58
C ASP A 357 -11.45 16.96 8.87
N TYR A 358 -10.75 16.50 7.82
CA TYR A 358 -9.81 17.30 7.05
C TYR A 358 -10.12 17.22 5.56
N VAL A 359 -9.88 18.32 4.84
CA VAL A 359 -9.85 18.34 3.38
C VAL A 359 -8.46 18.72 2.90
N LEU A 360 -7.92 17.93 1.97
CA LEU A 360 -6.65 18.18 1.34
C LEU A 360 -6.89 18.73 -0.07
N ILE A 361 -6.40 19.96 -0.33
CA ILE A 361 -6.66 20.70 -1.57
C ILE A 361 -5.33 21.10 -2.21
N ASN A 362 -5.28 21.03 -3.54
CA ASN A 362 -4.12 21.47 -4.31
C ASN A 362 -4.16 22.97 -4.57
N HIS A 363 -3.10 23.70 -4.20
CA HIS A 363 -2.96 25.12 -4.54
C HIS A 363 -2.05 25.38 -5.76
N ASN A 364 -1.38 24.36 -6.30
CA ASN A 364 -0.45 24.53 -7.41
C ASN A 364 -1.16 24.40 -8.77
N TRP A 365 -1.30 25.52 -9.49
CA TRP A 365 -1.94 25.57 -10.82
C TRP A 365 -0.93 25.67 -11.98
N HIS A 366 0.37 25.53 -11.72
CA HIS A 366 1.42 25.70 -12.73
C HIS A 366 1.81 24.41 -13.47
N ALA A 367 1.09 23.30 -13.24
CA ALA A 367 1.32 22.04 -13.93
C ALA A 367 0.92 22.10 -15.42
N ARG A 368 1.57 21.28 -16.24
CA ARG A 368 1.25 21.17 -17.67
C ARG A 368 -0.15 20.59 -17.85
N GLN A 369 -0.99 21.29 -18.60
CA GLN A 369 -2.29 20.78 -19.04
C GLN A 369 -2.11 19.83 -20.26
N PRO A 370 -2.54 18.56 -20.16
CA PRO A 370 -2.63 17.67 -21.30
C PRO A 370 -3.45 18.24 -22.45
N GLU A 371 -2.97 18.04 -23.68
CA GLU A 371 -3.70 18.42 -24.89
C GLU A 371 -5.03 17.66 -25.00
N GLY A 372 -6.11 18.38 -25.35
CA GLY A 372 -7.43 17.80 -25.62
C GLY A 372 -8.29 17.49 -24.39
N TRP A 373 -7.81 17.72 -23.17
CA TRP A 373 -8.66 17.63 -21.98
C TRP A 373 -9.39 18.95 -21.72
N LEU A 374 -10.66 18.87 -21.32
CA LEU A 374 -11.53 20.03 -21.15
C LEU A 374 -11.69 20.49 -19.68
N GLY A 375 -11.17 19.72 -18.72
CA GLY A 375 -11.22 20.08 -17.30
C GLY A 375 -10.26 21.22 -16.96
N GLN A 376 -10.67 22.04 -15.99
CA GLN A 376 -9.94 23.19 -15.49
C GLN A 376 -9.41 22.92 -14.08
N PRO A 377 -8.34 23.56 -13.62
CA PRO A 377 -7.90 23.41 -12.24
C PRO A 377 -9.00 23.83 -11.27
N VAL A 378 -9.27 22.99 -10.25
CA VAL A 378 -10.26 23.30 -9.22
C VAL A 378 -9.80 24.53 -8.45
N GLN A 379 -10.67 25.54 -8.40
CA GLN A 379 -10.40 26.80 -7.73
C GLN A 379 -10.66 26.69 -6.23
N ILE A 380 -9.89 27.42 -5.43
CA ILE A 380 -10.04 27.53 -3.98
C ILE A 380 -10.88 28.76 -3.69
N ASP A 381 -12.05 28.56 -3.07
CA ASP A 381 -12.89 29.65 -2.55
C ASP A 381 -12.74 29.70 -1.04
N GLU A 382 -11.74 30.46 -0.56
CA GLU A 382 -11.35 30.53 0.85
C GLU A 382 -12.54 30.90 1.75
N ARG A 383 -13.34 31.89 1.34
CA ARG A 383 -14.47 32.39 2.15
C ARG A 383 -15.53 31.31 2.38
N ARG A 384 -15.89 30.56 1.34
CA ARG A 384 -16.85 29.45 1.49
C ARG A 384 -16.25 28.29 2.29
N LEU A 385 -14.97 27.99 2.08
CA LEU A 385 -14.28 26.91 2.78
C LEU A 385 -14.17 27.16 4.29
N GLU A 386 -13.97 28.42 4.72
CA GLU A 386 -13.95 28.81 6.13
C GLU A 386 -15.30 28.59 6.85
N GLU A 387 -16.41 28.63 6.11
CA GLU A 387 -17.76 28.43 6.64
C GLU A 387 -18.09 26.93 6.84
N LEU A 388 -17.31 26.02 6.24
CA LEU A 388 -17.55 24.59 6.31
C LEU A 388 -16.94 23.96 7.58
N PRO A 389 -17.57 22.91 8.15
CA PRO A 389 -17.13 22.30 9.40
C PRO A 389 -15.95 21.32 9.22
N VAL A 390 -14.91 21.71 8.47
CA VAL A 390 -13.72 20.90 8.18
C VAL A 390 -12.43 21.70 8.31
N VAL A 391 -11.32 21.02 8.60
CA VAL A 391 -10.00 21.63 8.57
C VAL A 391 -9.43 21.58 7.15
N VAL A 392 -9.20 22.74 6.56
CA VAL A 392 -8.66 22.87 5.20
C VAL A 392 -7.13 22.85 5.24
N ILE A 393 -6.54 21.96 4.44
CA ILE A 393 -5.10 21.81 4.27
C ILE A 393 -4.76 22.02 2.80
N GLU A 394 -3.98 23.05 2.51
CA GLU A 394 -3.55 23.40 1.16
C GLU A 394 -2.10 22.97 0.92
N GLU A 395 -1.87 22.24 -0.17
CA GLU A 395 -0.56 21.69 -0.51
C GLU A 395 -0.30 21.73 -2.02
N ASP A 396 0.96 21.53 -2.42
CA ASP A 396 1.31 21.17 -3.79
C ASP A 396 1.12 19.66 -3.96
N LEU A 397 0.05 19.26 -4.63
CA LEU A 397 -0.34 17.85 -4.78
C LEU A 397 -0.38 17.38 -6.23
N VAL A 398 -0.25 18.30 -7.18
CA VAL A 398 -0.40 18.01 -8.62
C VAL A 398 0.88 17.42 -9.23
N ASP A 399 0.69 16.53 -10.20
CA ASP A 399 1.75 16.08 -11.10
C ASP A 399 2.09 17.21 -12.10
N LEU A 400 3.32 17.70 -12.07
CA LEU A 400 3.76 18.80 -12.93
C LEU A 400 3.68 18.44 -14.43
N ALA A 401 3.77 17.15 -14.78
CA ALA A 401 3.64 16.68 -16.15
C ALA A 401 2.17 16.56 -16.59
N ASN A 402 1.22 16.48 -15.65
CA ASN A 402 -0.19 16.31 -15.92
C ASN A 402 -1.06 16.96 -14.84
N ALA A 403 -1.53 18.17 -15.13
CA ALA A 403 -2.36 18.98 -14.24
C ALA A 403 -3.69 18.33 -13.78
N HIS A 404 -4.12 17.23 -14.41
CA HIS A 404 -5.35 16.52 -14.04
C HIS A 404 -5.12 15.39 -13.04
N ARG A 405 -3.87 15.15 -12.66
CA ARG A 405 -3.49 14.04 -11.78
C ARG A 405 -2.77 14.57 -10.57
N HIS A 406 -3.03 13.90 -9.45
CA HIS A 406 -2.18 14.01 -8.29
C HIS A 406 -0.82 13.38 -8.57
N ASP A 407 0.24 13.97 -8.03
CA ASP A 407 1.52 13.30 -7.91
C ASP A 407 1.43 12.26 -6.78
N PRO A 408 1.68 10.96 -7.04
CA PRO A 408 1.61 9.91 -6.03
C PRO A 408 2.46 10.19 -4.79
N ALA A 409 3.67 10.71 -4.97
CA ALA A 409 4.64 10.89 -3.91
C ALA A 409 4.29 12.11 -3.05
N LYS A 410 3.92 13.24 -3.68
CA LYS A 410 3.47 14.45 -2.95
C LYS A 410 2.22 14.16 -2.14
N LEU A 411 1.21 13.53 -2.76
CA LEU A 411 -0.06 13.20 -2.10
C LEU A 411 0.16 12.29 -0.89
N ALA A 412 0.94 11.21 -1.06
CA ALA A 412 1.23 10.31 0.05
C ALA A 412 2.04 10.98 1.17
N ALA A 413 3.01 11.83 0.82
CA ALA A 413 3.79 12.57 1.82
C ALA A 413 2.93 13.54 2.63
N ALA A 414 2.02 14.28 1.97
CA ALA A 414 1.10 15.21 2.63
C ALA A 414 0.18 14.48 3.61
N LEU A 415 -0.44 13.37 3.19
CA LEU A 415 -1.30 12.55 4.06
C LEU A 415 -0.54 11.97 5.26
N VAL A 416 0.66 11.43 5.04
CA VAL A 416 1.45 10.86 6.13
C VAL A 416 1.92 11.93 7.11
N ARG A 417 2.29 13.12 6.63
CA ARG A 417 2.62 14.25 7.51
C ARG A 417 1.42 14.67 8.36
N LEU A 418 0.27 14.85 7.72
CA LEU A 418 -0.98 15.20 8.41
C LEU A 418 -1.36 14.14 9.46
N GLN A 419 -1.19 12.86 9.15
CA GLN A 419 -1.40 11.75 10.10
C GLN A 419 -0.49 11.84 11.34
N GLN A 420 0.77 12.21 11.13
CA GLN A 420 1.74 12.31 12.21
C GLN A 420 1.43 13.51 13.11
N GLU A 421 1.03 14.63 12.52
CA GLU A 421 0.64 15.85 13.24
C GLU A 421 -0.61 15.62 14.09
N ASP A 422 -1.69 15.09 13.50
CA ASP A 422 -2.93 14.76 14.22
C ASP A 422 -2.67 13.79 15.39
N ARG A 423 -1.81 12.77 15.19
CA ARG A 423 -1.41 11.83 16.24
C ARG A 423 -0.69 12.51 17.41
N LEU A 424 0.09 13.57 17.16
CA LEU A 424 0.80 14.32 18.21
C LEU A 424 -0.15 15.27 18.97
N GLU A 425 -1.18 15.79 18.31
CA GLU A 425 -2.11 16.77 18.88
C GLU A 425 -3.29 16.15 19.64
N ARG A 426 -3.83 15.02 19.18
CA ARG A 426 -4.96 14.32 19.83
C ARG A 426 -4.74 14.00 21.32
N PRO A 427 -3.56 13.55 21.77
CA PRO A 427 -3.27 13.36 23.20
C PRO A 427 -3.27 14.67 24.01
N ARG A 428 -2.89 15.80 23.40
CA ARG A 428 -2.87 17.12 24.05
C ARG A 428 -4.29 17.65 24.26
N GLN A 429 -5.15 17.51 23.25
CA GLN A 429 -6.56 17.92 23.35
C GLN A 429 -7.34 17.09 24.40
N ARG A 430 -7.06 15.77 24.53
CA ARG A 430 -7.63 14.93 25.60
C ARG A 430 -7.19 15.32 27.02
N ARG A 431 -5.97 15.85 27.18
CA ARG A 431 -5.51 16.37 28.49
C ARG A 431 -6.16 17.70 28.86
N LEU A 432 -6.41 18.56 27.87
CA LEU A 432 -7.08 19.85 28.07
C LEU A 432 -8.59 19.71 28.31
N ARG A 433 -9.22 18.67 27.74
CA ARG A 433 -10.66 18.35 27.94
C ARG A 433 -10.97 17.53 29.20
N ARG A 434 -9.97 17.16 30.02
CA ARG A 434 -10.29 16.64 31.38
C ARG A 434 -10.85 17.82 32.19
N PRO A 435 -12.07 17.74 32.73
CA PRO A 435 -12.53 18.72 33.71
C PRO A 435 -11.50 18.74 34.83
N ALA A 436 -11.10 19.93 35.27
CA ALA A 436 -10.48 20.08 36.58
C ALA A 436 -11.39 19.31 37.54
N ALA A 437 -10.87 18.25 38.15
CA ALA A 437 -11.61 17.47 39.12
C ALA A 437 -12.22 18.46 40.11
N SER A 438 -13.55 18.40 40.26
CA SER A 438 -14.27 19.14 41.27
C SER A 438 -13.64 18.81 42.62
N ALA A 439 -12.80 19.72 43.12
CA ALA A 439 -12.40 19.75 44.51
C ALA A 439 -13.69 20.00 45.30
N SER A 440 -14.12 18.94 45.97
CA SER A 440 -15.12 18.98 47.05
C SER A 440 -14.37 18.97 48.37
#